data_AF-A0A6P8HCR1-F1
#
_entry.id   AF-A0A6P8HCR1-F1
#
_cell.length_a   1.000
_cell.length_b   1.000
_cell.length_c   1.000
_cell.angle_alpha   90.00
_cell.angle_beta   90.00
_cell.angle_gamma   90.00
#
_symmetry.space_group_name_H-M   'P 1'
#
loop_
_entity.id
_entity.type
_entity.pdbx_description
1 polymer ?
#
loop_
_entity_poly.entity_id
_entity_poly.type
_entity_poly.pdbx_seq_one_letter_code
_entity_poly.pdbx_strand_id
1 'polypeptide(L)'
;MALHWLFVLLFCFVWRTNGLYVSEDEKLVRKIRSTDDYDQLYKEHLANLKPGQVMPHRCAYTRYGCCKDGKTRAFGPNGKGCDMILCTDKYVQQCYDKKESKRLECTRLRDKKNCLFSCGLCKPPAAPLKRCLKKKPVAGCCWNGKIPLKRDKSDCPPCLDAYPKTCATFSKVAGGCNAGSFGVRNFMIKYCPSTCAFCEEASMT
;
A
#
# COMPACT_ATOMS: atom_id res chain seq x y z
N MET A 1 56.15 -15.29 38.07
CA MET A 1 55.66 -16.05 36.90
C MET A 1 54.41 -16.81 37.32
N ALA A 2 53.35 -16.72 36.50
CA ALA A 2 52.27 -17.72 36.38
C ALA A 2 51.23 -17.95 37.51
N LEU A 3 50.88 -16.97 38.36
CA LEU A 3 49.78 -17.19 39.33
C LEU A 3 48.79 -16.03 39.56
N HIS A 4 48.79 -14.98 38.73
CA HIS A 4 47.78 -13.90 38.82
C HIS A 4 46.86 -13.81 37.60
N TRP A 5 47.04 -14.68 36.61
CA TRP A 5 46.23 -14.71 35.37
C TRP A 5 45.22 -15.86 35.31
N LEU A 6 45.13 -16.71 36.35
CA LEU A 6 44.17 -17.82 36.40
C LEU A 6 42.87 -17.49 37.16
N PHE A 7 42.84 -16.43 37.98
CA PHE A 7 41.65 -16.07 38.75
C PHE A 7 40.67 -15.12 38.02
N VAL A 8 41.10 -14.46 36.95
CA VAL A 8 40.20 -13.60 36.14
C VAL A 8 39.34 -14.42 35.18
N LEU A 9 39.77 -15.65 34.82
CA LEU A 9 39.03 -16.52 33.92
C LEU A 9 37.89 -17.32 34.60
N LEU A 10 37.80 -17.28 35.93
CA LEU A 10 36.68 -17.90 36.68
C LEU A 10 35.52 -16.93 36.97
N PHE A 11 35.69 -15.62 36.76
CA PHE A 11 34.59 -14.65 36.86
C PHE A 11 33.83 -14.40 35.54
N CYS A 12 34.31 -14.96 34.41
CA CYS A 12 33.57 -14.92 33.14
C CYS A 12 32.65 -16.14 32.94
N PHE A 13 32.75 -17.19 33.76
CA PHE A 13 32.01 -18.45 33.55
C PHE A 13 30.76 -18.62 34.41
N VAL A 14 30.42 -17.68 35.30
CA VAL A 14 29.24 -17.80 36.18
C VAL A 14 28.03 -16.98 35.72
N TRP A 15 28.17 -16.03 34.80
CA TRP A 15 27.01 -15.36 34.20
C TRP A 15 26.76 -15.79 32.76
N ARG A 16 26.65 -17.11 32.60
CA ARG A 16 25.89 -17.70 31.51
C ARG A 16 24.41 -17.75 31.91
N THR A 17 23.76 -16.61 31.93
CA THR A 17 22.33 -16.52 31.60
C THR A 17 22.15 -15.33 30.67
N ASN A 18 22.05 -15.66 29.37
CA ASN A 18 21.51 -14.81 28.33
C ASN A 18 20.07 -14.42 28.70
N GLY A 19 19.91 -13.45 29.58
CA GLY A 19 18.66 -12.73 29.78
C GLY A 19 18.62 -11.56 28.82
N LEU A 20 18.29 -11.82 27.55
CA LEU A 20 17.86 -10.78 26.61
C LEU A 20 16.72 -10.01 27.28
N TYR A 21 17.01 -8.81 27.78
CA TYR A 21 15.99 -7.88 28.27
C TYR A 21 15.30 -7.27 27.05
N VAL A 22 14.41 -8.06 26.48
CA VAL A 22 13.51 -7.71 25.38
C VAL A 22 12.61 -6.60 25.90
N SER A 23 12.66 -5.41 25.30
CA SER A 23 11.84 -4.27 25.70
C SER A 23 10.36 -4.65 25.65
N GLU A 24 9.51 -4.01 26.47
CA GLU A 24 8.06 -4.27 26.46
C GLU A 24 7.45 -4.08 25.06
N ASP A 25 8.02 -3.14 24.28
CA ASP A 25 7.69 -2.94 22.87
C ASP A 25 8.03 -4.15 21.99
N GLU A 26 9.15 -4.82 22.24
CA GLU A 26 9.57 -5.99 21.48
C GLU A 26 8.79 -7.27 21.90
N LYS A 27 8.36 -7.37 23.16
CA LYS A 27 7.38 -8.38 23.62
C LYS A 27 6.00 -8.15 22.99
N LEU A 28 5.56 -6.89 22.87
CA LEU A 28 4.33 -6.51 22.18
C LEU A 28 4.42 -6.82 20.67
N VAL A 29 5.53 -6.49 20.01
CA VAL A 29 5.77 -6.81 18.60
C VAL A 29 5.80 -8.33 18.36
N ARG A 30 6.39 -9.11 19.27
CA ARG A 30 6.32 -10.59 19.20
C ARG A 30 4.91 -11.12 19.42
N LYS A 31 4.13 -10.54 20.33
CA LYS A 31 2.72 -10.90 20.55
C LYS A 31 1.81 -10.51 19.37
N ILE A 32 2.13 -9.43 18.66
CA ILE A 32 1.47 -9.04 17.40
C ILE A 32 1.86 -9.98 16.25
N ARG A 33 3.12 -10.44 16.22
CA ARG A 33 3.63 -11.42 15.24
C ARG A 33 3.18 -12.86 15.53
N SER A 34 2.86 -13.21 16.78
CA SER A 34 2.40 -14.54 17.17
C SER A 34 0.90 -14.74 17.05
N THR A 35 0.13 -13.69 16.79
CA THR A 35 -1.27 -13.83 16.36
C THR A 35 -1.30 -14.20 14.87
N ASP A 36 -1.06 -15.47 14.56
CA ASP A 36 -1.34 -16.10 13.26
C ASP A 36 -2.77 -16.67 13.20
N ASP A 37 -3.64 -16.28 14.13
CA ASP A 37 -5.00 -16.82 14.31
C ASP A 37 -5.92 -16.60 13.09
N TYR A 38 -5.74 -15.49 12.36
CA TYR A 38 -6.52 -15.21 11.16
C TYR A 38 -6.11 -16.01 9.93
N ASP A 39 -4.92 -16.62 9.92
CA ASP A 39 -4.49 -17.46 8.81
C ASP A 39 -5.22 -18.80 8.79
N GLN A 40 -5.56 -19.33 9.97
CA GLN A 40 -6.33 -20.55 10.10
C GLN A 40 -7.80 -20.31 9.70
N LEU A 41 -8.44 -19.24 10.21
CA LEU A 41 -9.79 -18.86 9.82
C LEU A 41 -9.92 -18.59 8.30
N TYR A 42 -8.89 -17.98 7.70
CA TYR A 42 -8.83 -17.77 6.25
C TYR A 42 -8.77 -19.11 5.48
N LYS A 43 -7.97 -20.07 5.95
CA LYS A 43 -7.86 -21.41 5.33
C LYS A 43 -9.14 -22.22 5.48
N GLU A 44 -9.81 -22.14 6.63
CA GLU A 44 -11.09 -22.81 6.86
C GLU A 44 -12.19 -22.25 5.96
N HIS A 45 -12.28 -20.92 5.80
CA HIS A 45 -13.24 -20.33 4.87
C HIS A 45 -12.93 -20.71 3.42
N LEU A 46 -11.64 -20.81 3.05
CA LEU A 46 -11.22 -21.25 1.72
C LEU A 46 -11.67 -22.69 1.43
N ALA A 47 -11.57 -23.58 2.41
CA ALA A 47 -11.99 -24.97 2.29
C ALA A 47 -13.51 -25.14 2.12
N ASN A 48 -14.29 -24.18 2.63
CA ASN A 48 -15.76 -24.21 2.59
C ASN A 48 -16.39 -23.36 1.47
N LEU A 49 -15.56 -22.75 0.60
CA LEU A 49 -16.01 -21.87 -0.47
C LEU A 49 -16.76 -22.68 -1.55
N LYS A 50 -18.02 -22.30 -1.84
CA LYS A 50 -18.83 -22.95 -2.88
C LYS A 50 -18.60 -22.31 -4.25
N PRO A 51 -18.86 -23.04 -5.36
CA PRO A 51 -18.81 -22.47 -6.71
C PRO A 51 -19.64 -21.18 -6.81
N GLY A 52 -19.06 -20.13 -7.38
CA GLY A 52 -19.70 -18.82 -7.56
C GLY A 52 -19.56 -17.85 -6.39
N GLN A 53 -19.00 -18.25 -5.25
CA GLN A 53 -18.73 -17.33 -4.13
C GLN A 53 -17.40 -16.58 -4.31
N VAL A 54 -17.36 -15.30 -3.92
CA VAL A 54 -16.16 -14.47 -3.95
C VAL A 54 -15.42 -14.60 -2.61
N MET A 55 -14.17 -15.06 -2.67
CA MET A 55 -13.30 -15.14 -1.49
C MET A 55 -12.96 -13.73 -0.97
N PRO A 56 -13.21 -13.40 0.31
CA PRO A 56 -12.72 -12.17 0.91
C PRO A 56 -11.19 -12.12 0.93
N HIS A 57 -10.60 -10.92 0.86
CA HIS A 57 -9.17 -10.77 1.05
C HIS A 57 -8.76 -11.15 2.47
N ARG A 58 -7.55 -11.72 2.63
CA ARG A 58 -7.01 -12.18 3.93
C ARG A 58 -7.07 -11.10 5.03
N CYS A 59 -6.95 -9.82 4.68
CA CYS A 59 -7.08 -8.72 5.64
C CYS A 59 -8.45 -8.68 6.35
N ALA A 60 -9.52 -9.21 5.75
CA ALA A 60 -10.87 -9.21 6.32
C ALA A 60 -10.97 -10.05 7.59
N TYR A 61 -10.08 -11.04 7.75
CA TYR A 61 -10.03 -11.92 8.91
C TYR A 61 -9.19 -11.32 10.04
N THR A 62 -8.45 -10.24 9.78
CA THR A 62 -7.63 -9.59 10.80
C THR A 62 -8.49 -8.76 11.75
N ARG A 63 -8.02 -8.57 12.99
CA ARG A 63 -8.76 -7.86 14.06
C ARG A 63 -9.37 -6.52 13.65
N TYR A 64 -8.71 -5.79 12.74
CA TYR A 64 -9.14 -4.45 12.30
C TYR A 64 -9.61 -4.41 10.85
N GLY A 65 -9.68 -5.56 10.18
CA GLY A 65 -10.12 -5.67 8.80
C GLY A 65 -9.17 -5.05 7.78
N CYS A 66 -9.73 -4.73 6.62
CA CYS A 66 -8.99 -4.15 5.50
C CYS A 66 -9.04 -2.62 5.51
N CYS A 67 -8.01 -2.00 4.94
CA CYS A 67 -8.04 -0.63 4.48
C CYS A 67 -9.08 -0.45 3.36
N LYS A 68 -9.30 0.80 2.94
CA LYS A 68 -10.28 1.16 1.89
C LYS A 68 -10.00 0.53 0.52
N ASP A 69 -8.80 -0.02 0.30
CA ASP A 69 -8.47 -0.79 -0.91
C ASP A 69 -9.02 -2.22 -0.89
N GLY A 70 -9.55 -2.68 0.24
CA GLY A 70 -10.09 -4.02 0.45
C GLY A 70 -9.03 -5.12 0.46
N LYS A 71 -7.73 -4.78 0.49
CA LYS A 71 -6.61 -5.74 0.33
C LYS A 71 -5.56 -5.60 1.40
N THR A 72 -5.28 -4.37 1.80
CA THR A 72 -4.27 -4.06 2.79
C THR A 72 -4.86 -4.21 4.18
N ARG A 73 -4.12 -4.85 5.09
CA ARG A 73 -4.51 -4.96 6.50
C ARG A 73 -4.44 -3.59 7.20
N ALA A 74 -5.46 -3.24 7.98
CA ALA A 74 -5.39 -2.12 8.91
C ALA A 74 -4.60 -2.50 10.18
N PHE A 75 -3.77 -1.60 10.69
CA PHE A 75 -2.96 -1.86 11.89
C PHE A 75 -3.68 -1.54 13.20
N GLY A 76 -4.81 -0.84 13.13
CA GLY A 76 -5.60 -0.46 14.30
C GLY A 76 -7.03 -0.08 13.92
N PRO A 77 -7.86 0.23 14.92
CA PRO A 77 -9.25 0.63 14.69
C PRO A 77 -9.33 1.88 13.80
N ASN A 78 -10.47 2.06 13.14
CA ASN A 78 -10.73 3.19 12.23
C ASN A 78 -9.70 3.32 11.08
N GLY A 79 -9.13 2.20 10.63
CA GLY A 79 -8.16 2.19 9.52
C GLY A 79 -6.79 2.79 9.88
N LYS A 80 -6.38 2.74 11.16
CA LYS A 80 -5.06 3.24 11.58
C LYS A 80 -3.94 2.62 10.75
N GLY A 81 -3.07 3.47 10.19
CA GLY A 81 -1.94 3.09 9.33
C GLY A 81 -2.29 3.00 7.83
N CYS A 82 -3.57 3.00 7.46
CA CYS A 82 -3.97 2.94 6.05
C CYS A 82 -3.60 4.22 5.28
N ASP A 83 -3.53 5.36 5.95
CA ASP A 83 -3.07 6.64 5.38
C ASP A 83 -1.62 6.56 4.88
N MET A 84 -0.75 5.90 5.65
CA MET A 84 0.63 5.65 5.24
C MET A 84 0.71 4.62 4.12
N ILE A 85 -0.01 3.49 4.22
CA ILE A 85 0.11 2.39 3.24
C ILE A 85 -0.53 2.74 1.90
N LEU A 86 -1.73 3.34 1.92
CA LEU A 86 -2.40 3.80 0.70
C LEU A 86 -1.84 5.14 0.22
N CYS A 87 -0.97 5.77 0.99
CA CYS A 87 -0.39 7.09 0.74
C CYS A 87 -1.47 8.13 0.42
N THR A 88 -2.14 8.59 1.47
CA THR A 88 -3.22 9.56 1.38
C THR A 88 -3.02 10.73 2.32
N ASP A 89 -3.54 11.87 1.92
CA ASP A 89 -3.65 13.03 2.80
C ASP A 89 -4.89 12.91 3.69
N LYS A 90 -4.77 13.34 4.95
CA LYS A 90 -5.88 13.39 5.91
C LYS A 90 -6.91 14.44 5.51
N TYR A 91 -6.45 15.62 5.10
CA TYR A 91 -7.28 16.73 4.62
C TYR A 91 -6.97 16.99 3.15
N VAL A 92 -7.44 16.10 2.29
CA VAL A 92 -7.06 16.00 0.87
C VAL A 92 -7.09 17.36 0.15
N GLN A 93 -8.22 18.07 0.18
CA GLN A 93 -8.35 19.35 -0.54
C GLN A 93 -7.42 20.41 0.05
N GLN A 94 -7.33 20.52 1.37
CA GLN A 94 -6.44 21.48 2.03
C GLN A 94 -4.97 21.24 1.69
N CYS A 95 -4.53 19.98 1.71
CA CYS A 95 -3.16 19.60 1.37
C CYS A 95 -2.85 19.89 -0.10
N TYR A 96 -3.80 19.58 -0.99
CA TYR A 96 -3.69 19.91 -2.41
C TYR A 96 -3.60 21.43 -2.64
N ASP A 97 -4.51 22.22 -2.08
CA ASP A 97 -4.53 23.68 -2.25
C ASP A 97 -3.26 24.33 -1.71
N LYS A 98 -2.77 23.87 -0.56
CA LYS A 98 -1.48 24.31 -0.01
C LYS A 98 -0.31 23.96 -0.93
N LYS A 99 -0.31 22.76 -1.52
CA LYS A 99 0.73 22.33 -2.45
C LYS A 99 0.74 23.20 -3.71
N GLU A 100 -0.41 23.39 -4.32
CA GLU A 100 -0.58 24.22 -5.53
C GLU A 100 -0.19 25.69 -5.27
N SER A 101 -0.62 26.24 -4.13
CA SER A 101 -0.26 27.61 -3.72
C SER A 101 1.16 27.75 -3.16
N LYS A 102 1.97 26.68 -3.14
CA LYS A 102 3.34 26.65 -2.58
C LYS A 102 3.42 27.06 -1.10
N ARG A 103 2.33 26.86 -0.35
CA ARG A 103 2.21 27.13 1.10
C ARG A 103 2.32 25.86 1.96
N LEU A 104 2.57 24.70 1.35
CA LEU A 104 2.71 23.43 2.07
C LEU A 104 4.09 23.31 2.70
N GLU A 105 4.16 23.29 4.04
CA GLU A 105 5.42 23.24 4.79
C GLU A 105 5.68 21.84 5.35
N CYS A 106 6.27 20.95 4.57
CA CYS A 106 6.43 19.54 4.93
C CYS A 106 7.38 19.26 6.11
N THR A 107 8.16 20.26 6.55
CA THR A 107 8.96 20.21 7.77
C THR A 107 8.12 20.46 9.02
N ARG A 108 7.00 21.19 8.90
CA ARG A 108 6.10 21.51 10.00
C ARG A 108 5.30 20.29 10.39
N LEU A 109 5.27 19.98 11.69
CA LEU A 109 4.60 18.77 12.22
C LEU A 109 3.16 18.58 11.74
N ARG A 110 2.40 19.68 11.62
CA ARG A 110 1.01 19.64 11.15
C ARG A 110 0.90 19.16 9.70
N ASP A 111 1.67 19.74 8.79
CA ASP A 111 1.62 19.41 7.36
C ASP A 111 2.29 18.06 7.10
N LYS A 112 3.42 17.78 7.76
CA LYS A 112 4.07 16.46 7.74
C LYS A 112 3.12 15.32 8.10
N LYS A 113 2.28 15.51 9.14
CA LYS A 113 1.34 14.49 9.62
C LYS A 113 0.08 14.39 8.76
N ASN A 114 -0.45 15.51 8.28
CA ASN A 114 -1.73 15.54 7.58
C ASN A 114 -1.60 15.37 6.06
N CYS A 115 -0.45 15.69 5.48
CA CYS A 115 -0.25 15.79 4.04
C CYS A 115 0.82 14.82 3.53
N LEU A 116 0.76 13.56 3.98
CA LEU A 116 1.73 12.51 3.66
C LEU A 116 1.98 12.37 2.15
N PHE A 117 0.92 12.33 1.36
CA PHE A 117 1.00 12.19 -0.09
C PHE A 117 1.50 13.48 -0.72
N SER A 118 0.89 14.62 -0.36
CA SER A 118 1.25 15.92 -0.95
C SER A 118 2.71 16.29 -0.69
N CYS A 119 3.24 15.92 0.48
CA CYS A 119 4.64 16.07 0.88
C CYS A 119 5.60 14.99 0.33
N GLY A 120 5.10 13.96 -0.36
CA GLY A 120 5.94 12.87 -0.88
C GLY A 120 6.58 11.99 0.21
N LEU A 121 6.01 11.95 1.41
CA LEU A 121 6.50 11.16 2.54
C LEU A 121 6.15 9.67 2.44
N CYS A 122 5.32 9.33 1.47
CA CYS A 122 4.92 7.97 1.14
C CYS A 122 4.83 7.81 -0.39
N LYS A 123 4.70 6.56 -0.85
CA LYS A 123 4.46 6.25 -2.26
C LYS A 123 3.10 5.57 -2.40
N PRO A 124 2.19 6.08 -3.24
CA PRO A 124 0.93 5.39 -3.48
C PRO A 124 1.18 4.03 -4.13
N PRO A 125 0.26 3.06 -3.97
CA PRO A 125 0.30 1.82 -4.71
C PRO A 125 0.42 2.12 -6.21
N ALA A 126 1.44 1.56 -6.87
CA ALA A 126 1.68 1.80 -8.29
C ALA A 126 0.45 1.42 -9.10
N ALA A 127 0.07 2.23 -10.10
CA ALA A 127 -1.02 1.92 -11.01
C ALA A 127 -0.79 0.54 -11.69
N PRO A 128 -1.86 -0.20 -12.05
CA PRO A 128 -1.74 -1.50 -12.71
C PRO A 128 -0.80 -1.48 -13.93
N LEU A 129 -0.91 -0.46 -14.80
CA LEU A 129 -0.04 -0.29 -15.95
C LEU A 129 1.44 -0.21 -15.55
N LYS A 130 1.79 0.71 -14.64
CA LYS A 130 3.17 0.87 -14.14
C LYS A 130 3.74 -0.45 -13.59
N ARG A 131 2.92 -1.25 -12.89
CA ARG A 131 3.34 -2.57 -12.40
C ARG A 131 3.59 -3.57 -13.54
N CYS A 132 2.78 -3.52 -14.59
CA CYS A 132 2.97 -4.36 -15.78
C CYS A 132 4.23 -3.95 -16.55
N LEU A 133 4.40 -2.65 -16.82
CA LEU A 133 5.56 -2.13 -17.56
C LEU A 133 6.88 -2.45 -16.87
N LYS A 134 6.90 -2.41 -15.53
CA LYS A 134 8.07 -2.82 -14.74
C LYS A 134 8.50 -4.28 -15.00
N LYS A 135 7.57 -5.17 -15.36
CA LYS A 135 7.87 -6.58 -15.67
C LYS A 135 8.44 -6.77 -17.08
N LYS A 136 8.33 -5.78 -17.96
CA LYS A 136 8.78 -5.83 -19.36
C LYS A 136 8.34 -7.11 -20.10
N PRO A 137 7.03 -7.43 -20.13
CA PRO A 137 6.54 -8.58 -20.87
C PRO A 137 6.73 -8.41 -22.38
N VAL A 138 7.03 -9.50 -23.10
CA VAL A 138 7.28 -9.48 -24.56
C VAL A 138 6.08 -8.93 -25.35
N ALA A 139 4.85 -9.25 -24.91
CA ALA A 139 3.63 -8.77 -25.57
C ALA A 139 3.24 -7.31 -25.19
N GLY A 140 4.07 -6.64 -24.37
CA GLY A 140 3.73 -5.34 -23.79
C GLY A 140 2.59 -5.43 -22.78
N CYS A 141 1.96 -4.29 -22.49
CA CYS A 141 0.91 -4.17 -21.49
C CYS A 141 -0.32 -3.47 -22.05
N CYS A 142 -1.51 -3.92 -21.65
CA CYS A 142 -2.74 -3.15 -21.80
C CYS A 142 -2.76 -2.00 -20.77
N TRP A 143 -3.53 -0.93 -21.03
CA TRP A 143 -3.68 0.21 -20.12
C TRP A 143 -4.19 -0.17 -18.72
N ASN A 144 -4.93 -1.27 -18.60
CA ASN A 144 -5.40 -1.79 -17.32
C ASN A 144 -4.34 -2.62 -16.55
N GLY A 145 -3.11 -2.71 -17.08
CA GLY A 145 -2.00 -3.45 -16.50
C GLY A 145 -2.04 -4.96 -16.68
N LYS A 146 -2.90 -5.49 -17.57
CA LYS A 146 -2.84 -6.89 -17.97
C LYS A 146 -1.87 -7.09 -19.14
N ILE A 147 -1.28 -8.27 -19.20
CA ILE A 147 -0.50 -8.71 -20.37
C ILE A 147 -1.52 -9.23 -21.39
N PRO A 148 -1.53 -8.72 -22.63
CA PRO A 148 -2.42 -9.24 -23.66
C PRO A 148 -2.03 -10.66 -24.04
N LEU A 149 -3.03 -11.48 -24.35
CA LEU A 149 -2.85 -12.83 -24.85
C LEU A 149 -2.43 -12.82 -26.32
N LYS A 150 -2.89 -11.83 -27.09
CA LYS A 150 -2.54 -11.68 -28.50
C LYS A 150 -1.44 -10.64 -28.69
N ARG A 151 -0.54 -10.88 -29.64
CA ARG A 151 0.57 -9.96 -29.96
C ARG A 151 0.09 -8.63 -30.53
N ASP A 152 -1.04 -8.62 -31.22
CA ASP A 152 -1.68 -7.42 -31.78
C ASP A 152 -2.44 -6.58 -30.73
N LYS A 153 -2.45 -7.03 -29.47
CA LYS A 153 -3.16 -6.40 -28.35
C LYS A 153 -4.68 -6.27 -28.58
N SER A 154 -5.26 -7.03 -29.51
CA SER A 154 -6.69 -6.92 -29.83
C SER A 154 -7.60 -7.35 -28.68
N ASP A 155 -7.07 -8.07 -27.68
CA ASP A 155 -7.77 -8.50 -26.48
C ASP A 155 -7.63 -7.50 -25.31
N CYS A 156 -6.91 -6.39 -25.50
CA CYS A 156 -6.92 -5.30 -24.55
C CYS A 156 -8.30 -4.60 -24.55
N PRO A 157 -8.76 -4.11 -23.38
CA PRO A 157 -9.97 -3.29 -23.33
C PRO A 157 -9.83 -2.02 -24.17
N PRO A 158 -10.92 -1.48 -24.73
CA PRO A 158 -10.88 -0.22 -25.45
C PRO A 158 -10.32 0.89 -24.57
N CYS A 159 -9.52 1.77 -25.17
CA CYS A 159 -9.02 2.98 -24.52
C CYS A 159 -10.11 4.05 -24.53
N LEU A 160 -11.06 3.97 -23.60
CA LEU A 160 -12.11 4.97 -23.44
C LEU A 160 -12.42 5.13 -21.96
N ASP A 161 -12.77 6.34 -21.55
CA ASP A 161 -13.26 6.59 -20.21
C ASP A 161 -14.63 5.96 -20.03
N ALA A 162 -14.79 5.12 -19.00
CA ALA A 162 -16.05 4.45 -18.72
C ALA A 162 -17.14 5.45 -18.27
N TYR A 163 -16.73 6.56 -17.64
CA TYR A 163 -17.61 7.61 -17.16
C TYR A 163 -17.08 9.01 -17.57
N PRO A 164 -17.16 9.40 -18.86
CA PRO A 164 -16.45 10.58 -19.37
C PRO A 164 -16.72 11.87 -18.59
N LYS A 165 -17.99 12.14 -18.23
CA LYS A 165 -18.36 13.32 -17.42
C LYS A 165 -17.73 13.27 -16.03
N THR A 166 -17.82 12.14 -15.34
CA THR A 166 -17.24 11.96 -14.01
C THR A 166 -15.72 12.04 -14.05
N CYS A 167 -15.08 11.46 -15.06
CA CYS A 167 -13.65 11.54 -15.29
C CYS A 167 -13.21 13.00 -15.49
N ALA A 168 -13.90 13.76 -16.34
CA ALA A 168 -13.63 15.18 -16.56
C ALA A 168 -13.78 16.01 -15.27
N THR A 169 -14.80 15.75 -14.45
CA THR A 169 -14.96 16.42 -13.15
C THR A 169 -13.87 16.03 -12.17
N PHE A 170 -13.66 14.72 -11.95
CA PHE A 170 -12.75 14.22 -10.91
C PHE A 170 -11.29 14.46 -11.26
N SER A 171 -10.94 14.63 -12.55
CA SER A 171 -9.60 15.07 -12.97
C SER A 171 -9.17 16.38 -12.31
N LYS A 172 -10.13 17.24 -11.95
CA LYS A 172 -9.90 18.56 -11.32
C LYS A 172 -10.02 18.54 -9.80
N VAL A 173 -10.48 17.44 -9.21
CA VAL A 173 -10.70 17.33 -7.76
C VAL A 173 -9.41 16.86 -7.08
N ALA A 174 -8.79 17.76 -6.33
CA ALA A 174 -7.61 17.50 -5.51
C ALA A 174 -6.49 16.71 -6.22
N GLY A 175 -6.26 16.99 -7.51
CA GLY A 175 -5.22 16.36 -8.33
C GLY A 175 -5.64 15.13 -9.14
N GLY A 176 -6.91 14.72 -9.07
CA GLY A 176 -7.49 13.68 -9.95
C GLY A 176 -6.69 12.38 -10.02
N CYS A 177 -6.05 12.13 -11.17
CA CYS A 177 -5.23 10.93 -11.42
C CYS A 177 -4.04 10.79 -10.45
N ASN A 178 -3.59 11.91 -9.87
CA ASN A 178 -2.53 11.99 -8.87
C ASN A 178 -3.06 12.60 -7.56
N ALA A 179 -4.29 12.28 -7.17
CA ALA A 179 -4.88 12.84 -5.97
C ALA A 179 -4.30 12.22 -4.68
N GLY A 180 -4.24 13.02 -3.61
CA GLY A 180 -3.98 12.55 -2.25
C GLY A 180 -5.14 11.74 -1.64
N SER A 181 -6.29 11.67 -2.32
CA SER A 181 -7.39 10.78 -1.97
C SER A 181 -7.24 9.43 -2.67
N PHE A 182 -7.21 8.35 -1.89
CA PHE A 182 -7.26 6.99 -2.45
C PHE A 182 -8.50 6.77 -3.32
N GLY A 183 -9.68 7.25 -2.88
CA GLY A 183 -10.93 7.03 -3.61
C GLY A 183 -10.95 7.68 -4.99
N VAL A 184 -10.58 8.97 -5.06
CA VAL A 184 -10.49 9.71 -6.32
C VAL A 184 -9.44 9.07 -7.22
N ARG A 185 -8.22 8.88 -6.71
CA ARG A 185 -7.11 8.30 -7.47
C ARG A 185 -7.43 6.90 -7.99
N ASN A 186 -8.03 6.05 -7.17
CA ASN A 186 -8.40 4.68 -7.56
C ASN A 186 -9.54 4.67 -8.60
N PHE A 187 -10.53 5.56 -8.49
CA PHE A 187 -11.56 5.71 -9.51
C PHE A 187 -10.94 6.13 -10.85
N MET A 188 -10.10 7.17 -10.84
CA MET A 188 -9.44 7.69 -12.03
C MET A 188 -8.56 6.62 -12.70
N ILE A 189 -7.78 5.86 -11.91
CA ILE A 189 -6.96 4.74 -12.40
C ILE A 189 -7.79 3.62 -13.05
N LYS A 190 -8.95 3.32 -12.48
CA LYS A 190 -9.74 2.16 -12.91
C LYS A 190 -10.65 2.45 -14.10
N TYR A 191 -11.18 3.67 -14.18
CA TYR A 191 -12.29 4.01 -15.07
C TYR A 191 -11.99 5.13 -16.06
N CYS A 192 -10.86 5.83 -15.92
CA CYS A 192 -10.54 7.01 -16.72
C CYS A 192 -9.19 6.89 -17.46
N PRO A 193 -8.97 5.84 -18.26
CA PRO A 193 -7.68 5.60 -18.91
C PRO A 193 -7.30 6.65 -19.95
N SER A 194 -8.28 7.29 -20.60
CA SER A 194 -8.03 8.36 -21.56
C SER A 194 -7.72 9.67 -20.83
N THR A 195 -8.58 10.09 -19.90
CA THR A 195 -8.36 11.30 -19.08
C THR A 195 -7.02 11.27 -18.33
N CYS A 196 -6.57 10.09 -17.87
CA CYS A 196 -5.29 9.95 -17.16
C CYS A 196 -4.10 9.56 -18.06
N ALA A 197 -4.26 9.59 -19.39
CA ALA A 197 -3.22 9.25 -20.37
C ALA A 197 -2.58 7.84 -20.21
N PHE A 198 -3.28 6.88 -19.58
CA PHE A 198 -2.78 5.51 -19.46
C PHE A 198 -2.75 4.76 -20.79
N CYS A 199 -3.56 5.20 -21.75
CA CYS A 199 -3.56 4.60 -23.08
C CYS A 199 -2.29 4.92 -23.87
N GLU A 200 -1.87 6.18 -23.86
CA GLU A 200 -0.64 6.62 -24.51
C GLU A 200 0.56 5.94 -23.87
N GLU A 201 0.57 5.83 -22.54
CA GLU A 201 1.63 5.13 -21.83
C GLU A 201 1.72 3.63 -22.20
N ALA A 202 0.57 2.98 -22.44
CA ALA A 202 0.52 1.56 -22.83
C ALA A 202 0.84 1.31 -24.31
N SER A 203 0.67 2.31 -25.18
CA SER A 203 0.99 2.20 -26.61
C SER A 203 2.48 2.39 -26.89
N MET A 204 3.21 3.11 -26.02
CA MET A 204 4.65 3.34 -26.13
C MET A 204 5.52 2.12 -25.76
N THR A 205 4.92 0.98 -25.43
CA THR A 205 5.61 -0.24 -24.93
C THR A 205 5.24 -1.47 -25.73
#